data_AF-A0A382X2V3-F1
#
_entry.id   AF-A0A382X2V3-F1
#
_cell.length_a   1.000
_cell.length_b   1.000
_cell.length_c   1.000
_cell.angle_alpha   90.00
_cell.angle_beta   90.00
_cell.angle_gamma   90.00
#
_symmetry.space_group_name_H-M   'P 1'
#
loop_
_entity.id
_entity.type
_entity.pdbx_description
1 polymer ?
#
loop_
_entity_poly.entity_id
_entity_poly.type
_entity_poly.pdbx_seq_one_letter_code
_entity_poly.pdbx_strand_id
1 'polypeptide(L)'
;LVWLNFVHNQLTGEIPSSICNMDMNWSDPNNFNISENQLCPPYPECIEEYVGDQDTTNCVQVSILDETFPLIYRLHSAYPNPFNPVTTLNYDLPENELVNITIYDMMGRVVNTLINDQQTAGYKSIQWNATNNTGQSVSTGLYLYTIEAGKFRQTKKMVLMK
;
A
#
# COMPACT_ATOMS: atom_id res chain seq x y z
N LEU A 1 3.68 27.97 39.29
CA LEU A 1 3.43 28.34 37.88
C LEU A 1 4.74 28.16 37.15
N VAL A 2 4.88 27.04 36.43
CA VAL A 2 6.04 26.76 35.57
C VAL A 2 5.60 27.10 34.15
N TRP A 3 6.26 28.08 33.56
CA TRP A 3 6.06 28.48 32.17
C TRP A 3 7.38 28.24 31.43
N LEU A 4 7.29 27.67 30.24
CA LEU A 4 8.45 27.36 29.39
C LEU A 4 8.31 28.14 28.09
N ASN A 5 9.21 29.09 27.85
CA ASN A 5 9.19 29.91 26.64
C ASN A 5 10.57 29.91 25.99
N PHE A 6 10.65 29.32 24.79
CA PHE A 6 11.85 29.24 23.96
C PHE A 6 11.60 29.76 22.55
N VAL A 7 10.77 30.80 22.39
CA VAL A 7 10.45 31.36 21.07
C VAL A 7 11.66 32.06 20.45
N HIS A 8 11.80 32.00 19.11
CA HIS A 8 12.89 32.63 18.34
C HIS A 8 14.29 32.15 18.72
N ASN A 9 14.47 30.86 18.90
CA ASN A 9 15.78 30.28 19.20
C ASN A 9 16.29 29.44 18.02
N GLN A 10 17.44 28.79 18.23
CA GLN A 10 18.09 27.90 17.26
C GLN A 10 17.99 26.45 17.71
N LEU A 11 16.90 26.06 18.39
CA LEU A 11 16.69 24.66 18.77
C LEU A 11 16.47 23.83 17.51
N THR A 12 17.15 22.69 17.41
CA THR A 12 17.13 21.83 16.23
C THR A 12 16.85 20.38 16.60
N GLY A 13 16.41 19.58 15.63
CA GLY A 13 16.19 18.14 15.81
C GLY A 13 14.77 17.79 16.27
N GLU A 14 14.59 16.57 16.75
CA GLU A 14 13.29 16.04 17.18
C GLU A 14 13.03 16.32 18.67
N ILE A 15 11.75 16.52 19.01
CA ILE A 15 11.34 16.67 20.41
C ILE A 15 11.06 15.28 21.00
N PRO A 16 11.76 14.85 22.05
CA PRO A 16 11.55 13.52 22.63
C PRO A 16 10.19 13.44 23.35
N SER A 17 9.53 12.30 23.28
CA SER A 17 8.24 12.03 23.95
C SER A 17 8.29 12.18 25.47
N SER A 18 9.48 12.08 26.08
CA SER A 18 9.70 12.33 27.50
C SER A 18 9.33 13.75 27.93
N ILE A 19 9.19 14.70 27.00
CA ILE A 19 8.71 16.05 27.31
C ILE A 19 7.31 16.01 27.95
N CYS A 20 6.46 15.05 27.56
CA CYS A 20 5.11 14.89 28.12
C CYS A 20 5.13 14.42 29.59
N ASN A 21 6.26 13.97 30.12
CA ASN A 21 6.40 13.56 31.52
C ASN A 21 6.71 14.73 32.47
N MET A 22 6.84 15.96 31.96
CA MET A 22 7.06 17.13 32.81
C MET A 22 5.75 17.54 33.49
N ASP A 23 5.85 17.94 34.77
CA ASP A 23 4.73 18.44 35.59
C ASP A 23 4.29 19.84 35.12
N MET A 24 3.67 19.90 33.93
CA MET A 24 3.16 21.11 33.29
C MET A 24 1.67 20.96 32.99
N ASN A 25 0.96 22.10 33.05
CA ASN A 25 -0.42 22.17 32.57
C ASN A 25 -0.42 22.45 31.07
N TRP A 26 -0.38 21.38 30.28
CA TRP A 26 -0.39 21.42 28.81
C TRP A 26 -1.71 21.95 28.23
N SER A 27 -2.78 22.01 29.02
CA SER A 27 -4.08 22.55 28.58
C SER A 27 -4.15 24.08 28.57
N ASP A 28 -3.13 24.78 29.07
CA ASP A 28 -3.05 26.23 29.03
C ASP A 28 -1.94 26.68 28.05
N PRO A 29 -2.32 27.30 26.91
CA PRO A 29 -1.38 27.65 25.86
C PRO A 29 -0.36 28.72 26.29
N ASN A 30 -0.56 29.39 27.43
CA ASN A 30 0.40 30.38 27.95
C ASN A 30 1.57 29.74 28.71
N ASN A 31 1.49 28.46 29.06
CA ASN A 31 2.52 27.79 29.86
C ASN A 31 3.64 27.17 29.02
N PHE A 32 3.46 27.05 27.71
CA PHE A 32 4.44 26.44 26.81
C PHE A 32 4.44 27.14 25.46
N ASN A 33 5.60 27.65 25.04
CA ASN A 33 5.78 28.16 23.70
C ASN A 33 7.21 27.88 23.21
N ILE A 34 7.32 27.19 22.09
CA ILE A 34 8.60 26.83 21.44
C ILE A 34 8.61 27.20 19.96
N SER A 35 7.68 28.07 19.52
CA SER A 35 7.56 28.49 18.14
C SER A 35 8.83 29.17 17.62
N GLU A 36 9.00 29.21 16.31
CA GLU A 36 10.10 29.89 15.62
C GLU A 36 11.48 29.32 15.98
N ASN A 37 11.58 28.00 15.96
CA ASN A 37 12.83 27.24 16.03
C ASN A 37 12.99 26.37 14.75
N GLN A 38 13.89 25.39 14.77
CA GLN A 38 14.17 24.44 13.68
C GLN A 38 13.89 23.00 14.13
N LEU A 39 12.81 22.82 14.90
CA LEU A 39 12.41 21.51 15.43
C LEU A 39 11.64 20.73 14.38
N CYS A 40 11.91 19.43 14.30
CA CYS A 40 11.38 18.55 13.27
C CYS A 40 10.18 17.73 13.76
N PRO A 41 9.14 17.58 12.92
CA PRO A 41 8.05 16.64 13.20
C PRO A 41 8.51 15.18 13.04
N PRO A 42 7.77 14.20 13.62
CA PRO A 42 6.51 14.36 14.35
C PRO A 42 6.72 14.92 15.77
N TYR A 43 5.81 15.78 16.22
CA TYR A 43 5.82 16.30 17.58
C TYR A 43 5.04 15.38 18.52
N PRO A 44 5.42 15.26 19.80
CA PRO A 44 4.62 14.53 20.79
C PRO A 44 3.19 15.09 20.91
N GLU A 45 2.18 14.21 20.98
CA GLU A 45 0.75 14.57 21.01
C GLU A 45 0.41 15.63 22.08
N CYS A 46 1.09 15.60 23.24
CA CYS A 46 0.83 16.53 24.34
C CYS A 46 1.17 18.00 24.01
N ILE A 47 1.99 18.25 22.99
CA ILE A 47 2.41 19.60 22.58
C ILE A 47 2.15 19.90 21.11
N GLU A 48 1.71 18.93 20.32
CA GLU A 48 1.55 19.06 18.86
C GLU A 48 0.74 20.31 18.48
N GLU A 49 -0.34 20.59 19.22
CA GLU A 49 -1.20 21.76 19.02
C GLU A 49 -0.55 23.10 19.41
N TYR A 50 0.56 23.08 20.16
CA TYR A 50 1.20 24.25 20.78
C TYR A 50 2.64 24.50 20.31
N VAL A 51 3.19 23.68 19.40
CA VAL A 51 4.57 23.85 18.89
C VAL A 51 4.73 25.15 18.10
N GLY A 52 3.66 25.59 17.42
CA GLY A 52 3.69 26.76 16.53
C GLY A 52 4.55 26.54 15.29
N ASP A 53 4.83 27.62 14.56
CA ASP A 53 5.61 27.56 13.31
C ASP A 53 7.06 27.14 13.58
N GLN A 54 7.63 26.30 12.70
CA GLN A 54 9.01 25.82 12.78
C GLN A 54 9.67 25.88 11.39
N ASP A 55 10.96 26.22 11.34
CA ASP A 55 11.79 26.08 10.15
C ASP A 55 12.21 24.61 9.98
N THR A 56 11.43 23.89 9.18
CA THR A 56 11.63 22.45 8.93
C THR A 56 12.48 22.17 7.69
N THR A 57 13.19 23.17 7.14
CA THR A 57 13.96 23.06 5.89
C THR A 57 15.01 21.94 5.94
N ASN A 58 15.60 21.70 7.12
CA ASN A 58 16.62 20.68 7.32
C ASN A 58 16.08 19.38 7.94
N CYS A 59 14.76 19.25 8.09
CA CYS A 59 14.16 18.04 8.61
C CYS A 59 14.18 16.94 7.57
N VAL A 60 14.38 15.70 8.03
CA VAL A 60 14.18 14.53 7.18
C VAL A 60 12.68 14.50 6.88
N GLN A 61 12.32 14.85 5.65
CA GLN A 61 10.96 14.69 5.16
C GLN A 61 10.69 13.19 5.06
N VAL A 62 10.15 12.61 6.12
CA VAL A 62 9.42 11.35 6.01
C VAL A 62 8.17 11.69 5.22
N SER A 63 8.28 11.60 3.89
CA SER A 63 7.13 11.65 3.02
C SER A 63 6.21 10.52 3.47
N ILE A 64 5.08 10.86 4.07
CA ILE A 64 3.94 9.95 4.21
C ILE A 64 3.32 9.81 2.82
N LEU A 65 4.12 9.35 1.85
CA LEU A 65 3.58 8.48 0.83
C LEU A 65 3.34 7.18 1.60
N ASP A 66 2.14 7.08 2.15
CA ASP A 66 1.55 5.82 2.51
C ASP A 66 1.43 5.03 1.19
N GLU A 67 2.56 4.52 0.68
CA GLU A 67 2.57 3.44 -0.28
C GLU A 67 1.96 2.28 0.48
N THR A 68 0.63 2.25 0.48
CA THR A 68 -0.17 1.22 1.11
C THR A 68 0.05 -0.03 0.30
N PHE A 69 1.15 -0.73 0.58
CA PHE A 69 1.36 -2.06 0.06
C PHE A 69 0.27 -2.97 0.63
N PRO A 70 -0.24 -3.91 -0.18
CA PRO A 70 -1.19 -4.87 0.35
C PRO A 70 -0.52 -5.66 1.47
N LEU A 71 -1.16 -5.79 2.61
CA LEU A 71 -0.60 -6.54 3.76
C LEU A 71 -0.71 -8.06 3.59
N ILE A 72 -1.53 -8.52 2.65
CA ILE A 72 -1.78 -9.95 2.42
C ILE A 72 -1.88 -10.24 0.92
N TYR A 73 -1.55 -11.48 0.56
CA TYR A 73 -1.81 -11.99 -0.78
C TYR A 73 -3.31 -12.10 -1.05
N ARG A 74 -3.74 -11.73 -2.26
CA ARG A 74 -5.14 -11.85 -2.67
C ARG A 74 -5.27 -11.97 -4.18
N LEU A 75 -6.13 -12.87 -4.65
CA LEU A 75 -6.61 -12.89 -6.04
C LEU A 75 -8.04 -12.34 -6.07
N HIS A 76 -8.27 -11.30 -6.85
CA HIS A 76 -9.61 -10.71 -7.02
C HIS A 76 -10.44 -11.46 -8.04
N SER A 77 -11.75 -11.22 -8.02
CA SER A 77 -12.62 -11.74 -9.07
C SER A 77 -12.30 -11.04 -10.38
N ALA A 78 -12.27 -11.80 -11.48
CA ALA A 78 -12.08 -11.25 -12.81
C ALA A 78 -13.14 -10.18 -13.10
N TYR A 79 -12.73 -9.04 -13.69
CA TYR A 79 -13.66 -7.99 -14.09
C TYR A 79 -13.31 -7.45 -15.48
N PRO A 80 -14.29 -7.38 -16.40
CA PRO A 80 -15.68 -7.86 -16.26
C PRO A 80 -15.76 -9.40 -16.14
N ASN A 81 -16.87 -9.91 -15.59
CA ASN A 81 -17.20 -11.34 -15.56
C ASN A 81 -18.72 -11.52 -15.40
N PRO A 82 -19.46 -12.05 -16.41
CA PRO A 82 -18.94 -12.59 -17.67
C PRO A 82 -18.26 -11.55 -18.57
N PHE A 83 -17.36 -11.97 -19.45
CA PHE A 83 -16.52 -11.07 -20.27
C PHE A 83 -16.54 -11.43 -21.77
N ASN A 84 -16.22 -10.45 -22.63
CA ASN A 84 -16.12 -10.62 -24.09
C ASN A 84 -15.11 -9.64 -24.73
N PRO A 85 -14.03 -10.10 -25.39
CA PRO A 85 -13.23 -11.27 -25.06
C PRO A 85 -12.15 -10.95 -24.00
N VAL A 86 -12.16 -9.74 -23.43
CA VAL A 86 -11.12 -9.27 -22.50
C VAL A 86 -11.65 -9.20 -21.07
N THR A 87 -10.87 -9.71 -20.12
CA THR A 87 -11.08 -9.52 -18.68
C THR A 87 -9.76 -9.19 -17.99
N THR A 88 -9.83 -8.52 -16.85
CA THR A 88 -8.68 -8.16 -16.02
C THR A 88 -8.68 -8.99 -14.75
N LEU A 89 -7.53 -9.57 -14.43
CA LEU A 89 -7.26 -10.29 -13.20
C LEU A 89 -6.40 -9.40 -12.29
N ASN A 90 -6.99 -8.89 -11.21
CA ASN A 90 -6.27 -8.12 -10.20
C ASN A 90 -5.77 -9.03 -9.09
N TYR A 91 -4.56 -8.76 -8.58
CA TYR A 91 -3.96 -9.50 -7.49
C TYR A 91 -3.04 -8.62 -6.63
N ASP A 92 -2.95 -8.99 -5.36
CA ASP A 92 -2.25 -8.21 -4.33
C ASP A 92 -1.01 -9.00 -3.88
N LEU A 93 0.15 -8.35 -3.86
CA LEU A 93 1.43 -8.93 -3.43
C LEU A 93 2.07 -8.14 -2.28
N PRO A 94 2.16 -8.69 -1.05
CA PRO A 94 2.80 -8.02 0.08
C PRO A 94 4.33 -7.89 -0.05
N GLU A 95 4.95 -8.79 -0.80
CA GLU A 95 6.40 -8.83 -1.01
C GLU A 95 6.72 -9.25 -2.46
N ASN A 96 7.98 -9.06 -2.86
CA ASN A 96 8.43 -9.47 -4.18
C ASN A 96 8.42 -11.00 -4.28
N GLU A 97 7.78 -11.55 -5.32
CA GLU A 97 7.64 -13.00 -5.46
C GLU A 97 7.66 -13.46 -6.91
N LEU A 98 8.01 -14.74 -7.11
CA LEU A 98 7.79 -15.41 -8.40
C LEU A 98 6.30 -15.70 -8.55
N VAL A 99 5.65 -15.00 -9.48
CA VAL A 99 4.21 -15.12 -9.72
C VAL A 99 3.94 -15.94 -10.97
N ASN A 100 3.12 -16.98 -10.82
CA ASN A 100 2.56 -17.76 -11.92
C ASN A 100 1.03 -17.59 -11.94
N ILE A 101 0.47 -17.06 -13.04
CA ILE A 101 -0.98 -17.03 -13.28
C ILE A 101 -1.29 -17.89 -14.50
N THR A 102 -2.00 -18.99 -14.25
CA THR A 102 -2.37 -19.97 -15.28
C THR A 102 -3.89 -20.10 -15.38
N ILE A 103 -4.38 -20.16 -16.61
CA ILE A 103 -5.77 -20.38 -16.97
C ILE A 103 -5.96 -21.84 -17.36
N TYR A 104 -7.04 -22.42 -16.88
CA TYR A 104 -7.44 -23.79 -17.10
C TYR A 104 -8.86 -23.87 -17.65
N ASP A 105 -9.13 -24.90 -18.43
CA ASP A 105 -10.50 -25.29 -18.76
C ASP A 105 -11.12 -26.16 -17.63
N MET A 106 -12.38 -26.55 -17.81
CA MET A 106 -13.11 -27.37 -16.83
C MET A 106 -12.58 -28.80 -16.68
N MET A 107 -11.72 -29.26 -17.60
CA MET A 107 -11.03 -30.55 -17.49
C MET A 107 -9.67 -30.40 -16.76
N GLY A 108 -9.32 -29.19 -16.31
CA GLY A 108 -8.04 -28.89 -15.66
C GLY A 108 -6.88 -28.81 -16.64
N ARG A 109 -7.12 -28.72 -17.95
CA ARG A 109 -6.05 -28.55 -18.95
C ARG A 109 -5.62 -27.10 -18.99
N VAL A 110 -4.30 -26.88 -19.07
CA VAL A 110 -3.73 -25.53 -19.22
C VAL A 110 -4.14 -24.96 -20.57
N VAL A 111 -4.77 -23.79 -20.52
CA VAL A 111 -5.19 -23.02 -21.68
C VAL A 111 -4.14 -21.95 -22.00
N ASN A 112 -3.76 -21.17 -20.99
CA ASN A 112 -2.79 -20.08 -21.14
C ASN A 112 -2.04 -19.85 -19.83
N THR A 113 -0.75 -19.53 -19.92
CA THR A 113 0.05 -19.03 -18.79
C THR A 113 0.29 -17.54 -19.03
N LEU A 114 -0.43 -16.68 -18.31
CA LEU A 114 -0.42 -15.23 -18.52
C LEU A 114 0.88 -14.60 -18.02
N ILE A 115 1.41 -15.11 -16.91
CA ILE A 115 2.66 -14.67 -16.32
C ILE A 115 3.32 -15.84 -15.61
N ASN A 116 4.65 -15.87 -15.67
CA ASN A 116 5.51 -16.78 -14.92
C ASN A 116 6.85 -16.07 -14.71
N ASP A 117 6.85 -15.04 -13.88
CA ASP A 117 7.99 -14.14 -13.71
C ASP A 117 8.02 -13.51 -12.30
N GLN A 118 9.18 -12.99 -11.91
CA GLN A 118 9.36 -12.22 -10.68
C GLN A 118 8.54 -10.93 -10.78
N GLN A 119 7.73 -10.66 -9.76
CA GLN A 119 6.93 -9.45 -9.64
C GLN A 119 7.29 -8.71 -8.36
N THR A 120 7.37 -7.38 -8.43
CA THR A 120 7.53 -6.56 -7.24
C THR A 120 6.24 -6.53 -6.40
N ALA A 121 6.37 -6.25 -5.11
CA ALA A 121 5.23 -6.01 -4.23
C ALA A 121 4.29 -4.92 -4.77
N GLY A 122 3.03 -4.96 -4.34
CA GLY A 122 2.00 -3.98 -4.66
C GLY A 122 0.73 -4.58 -5.25
N TYR A 123 -0.20 -3.70 -5.61
CA TYR A 123 -1.39 -4.04 -6.37
C TYR A 123 -1.05 -4.23 -7.84
N LYS A 124 -1.35 -5.41 -8.39
CA LYS A 124 -1.02 -5.79 -9.77
C LYS A 124 -2.27 -6.17 -10.54
N SER A 125 -2.16 -6.08 -11.86
CA SER A 125 -3.23 -6.51 -12.77
C SER A 125 -2.63 -7.13 -14.03
N ILE A 126 -3.34 -8.09 -14.61
CA ILE A 126 -3.01 -8.67 -15.90
C ILE A 126 -4.29 -8.93 -16.70
N GLN A 127 -4.24 -8.68 -18.00
CA GLN A 127 -5.38 -8.91 -18.89
C GLN A 127 -5.29 -10.28 -19.56
N TRP A 128 -6.44 -10.92 -19.74
CA TRP A 128 -6.59 -12.06 -20.62
C TRP A 128 -7.59 -11.75 -21.73
N ASN A 129 -7.19 -12.00 -22.97
CA ASN A 129 -7.94 -11.72 -24.19
C ASN A 129 -8.59 -12.98 -24.80
N ALA A 130 -8.93 -13.96 -23.96
CA ALA A 130 -9.54 -15.24 -24.38
C ALA A 130 -8.71 -16.01 -25.44
N THR A 131 -7.39 -16.01 -25.30
CA THR A 131 -6.48 -16.80 -26.17
C THR A 131 -5.76 -17.91 -25.40
N ASN A 132 -5.33 -18.96 -26.10
CA ASN A 132 -4.43 -19.98 -25.57
C ASN A 132 -2.95 -19.58 -25.71
N ASN A 133 -2.02 -20.43 -25.27
CA ASN A 133 -0.56 -20.21 -25.38
C ASN A 133 -0.04 -20.01 -26.82
N THR A 134 -0.82 -20.37 -27.85
CA THR A 134 -0.47 -20.15 -29.26
C THR A 134 -1.11 -18.89 -29.86
N GLY A 135 -1.78 -18.08 -29.03
CA GLY A 135 -2.52 -16.89 -29.45
C GLY A 135 -3.87 -17.17 -30.11
N GLN A 136 -4.32 -18.42 -30.17
CA GLN A 136 -5.60 -18.78 -30.76
C GLN A 136 -6.75 -18.51 -29.80
N SER A 137 -7.85 -17.96 -30.31
CA SER A 137 -9.07 -17.72 -29.54
C SER A 137 -9.67 -19.03 -29.00
N VAL A 138 -10.08 -19.02 -27.73
CA VAL A 138 -10.76 -20.15 -27.08
C VAL A 138 -12.28 -20.04 -27.19
N SER A 139 -13.00 -21.13 -26.97
CA SER A 139 -14.47 -21.18 -27.06
C SER A 139 -15.16 -20.52 -25.86
N THR A 140 -16.38 -20.03 -26.05
CA THR A 140 -17.29 -19.62 -24.97
C THR A 140 -17.40 -20.72 -23.91
N GLY A 141 -17.37 -20.34 -22.63
CA GLY A 141 -17.46 -21.32 -21.55
C GLY A 141 -16.96 -20.84 -20.19
N LEU A 142 -16.94 -21.76 -19.24
CA LEU A 142 -16.38 -21.56 -17.91
C LEU A 142 -14.89 -21.89 -17.92
N TYR A 143 -14.09 -21.02 -17.32
CA TYR A 143 -12.65 -21.18 -17.16
C TYR A 143 -12.28 -20.99 -15.69
N LEU A 144 -11.18 -21.62 -15.28
CA LEU A 144 -10.54 -21.40 -13.99
C LEU A 144 -9.24 -20.63 -14.19
N TYR A 145 -8.89 -19.77 -13.26
CA TYR A 145 -7.59 -19.12 -13.21
C TYR A 145 -7.01 -19.30 -11.81
N THR A 146 -5.73 -19.65 -11.77
CA THR A 146 -4.99 -19.88 -10.53
C THR A 146 -3.78 -18.96 -10.49
N ILE A 147 -3.57 -18.32 -9.34
CA ILE A 147 -2.31 -17.66 -9.01
C ILE A 147 -1.52 -18.54 -8.05
N GLU A 148 -0.21 -18.62 -8.25
CA GLU A 148 0.78 -19.15 -7.32
C GLU A 148 1.84 -18.07 -7.10
N ALA A 149 2.10 -17.72 -5.83
CA ALA A 149 3.13 -16.78 -5.41
C ALA A 149 3.71 -17.26 -4.07
N GLY A 150 4.94 -17.78 -4.07
CA GLY A 150 5.52 -18.44 -2.90
C GLY A 150 4.64 -19.58 -2.36
N LYS A 151 4.14 -19.44 -1.13
CA LYS A 151 3.20 -20.40 -0.49
C LYS A 151 1.72 -20.09 -0.77
N PHE A 152 1.42 -18.92 -1.32
CA PHE A 152 0.06 -18.51 -1.62
C PHE A 152 -0.39 -19.16 -2.93
N ARG A 153 -1.54 -19.84 -2.88
CA ARG A 153 -2.23 -20.39 -4.05
C ARG A 153 -3.72 -20.12 -3.94
N GLN A 154 -4.30 -19.49 -4.96
CA GLN A 154 -5.73 -19.25 -5.02
C GLN A 154 -6.26 -19.50 -6.43
N THR A 155 -7.39 -20.20 -6.51
CA THR A 155 -8.09 -20.49 -7.77
C THR A 155 -9.47 -19.84 -7.75
N LYS A 156 -9.85 -19.22 -8.87
CA LYS A 156 -11.17 -18.63 -9.09
C LYS A 156 -11.69 -19.00 -10.48
N LYS A 157 -12.99 -18.74 -10.71
CA LYS A 157 -13.68 -19.06 -11.96
C LYS A 157 -14.13 -17.80 -12.70
N MET A 158 -14.18 -17.86 -14.03
CA MET A 158 -14.65 -16.79 -14.91
C MET A 158 -15.40 -17.35 -16.11
N VAL A 159 -16.33 -16.57 -16.65
CA VAL A 159 -17.21 -16.97 -17.76
C VAL A 159 -16.92 -16.12 -18.99
N LEU A 160 -16.45 -16.75 -20.05
CA LEU A 160 -16.31 -16.12 -21.36
C LEU A 160 -17.64 -16.21 -22.09
N MET A 161 -18.19 -15.08 -22.50
CA MET A 161 -19.32 -14.97 -23.43
C MET A 161 -18.84 -14.29 -24.71
N LYS A 162 -19.13 -14.86 -25.88
CA LYS A 162 -18.83 -14.24 -27.19
C LYS A 162 -20.10 -13.77 -27.85
#